data_AF-A0A8S3X4R6-F1
#
_entry.id   AF-A0A8S3X4R6-F1
#
_cell.length_a   1.000
_cell.length_b   1.000
_cell.length_c   1.000
_cell.angle_alpha   90.00
_cell.angle_beta   90.00
_cell.angle_gamma   90.00
#
_symmetry.space_group_name_H-M   'P 1'
#
loop_
_entity.id
_entity.type
_entity.pdbx_description
1 polymer ?
#
loop_
_entity_poly.entity_id
_entity_poly.type
_entity_poly.pdbx_seq_one_letter_code
_entity_poly.pdbx_strand_id
1 'polypeptide(L)'
;MEIKGTLVKKSENLYDIVDHINKVIQCSIRKDDINYITRVPSLKAESQKSIIMALNNRYCKEEFVAAARKHRELKVSQLGYADEGHVYVNDHLTLFNKALLKKAKDLAKTKKLQICVDKTL
;
A
#
# COMPACT_ATOMS: atom_id res chain seq x y z
N MET A 1 -3.34 4.49 4.87
CA MET A 1 -3.16 3.51 3.78
C MET A 1 -1.93 2.67 4.06
N GLU A 2 -1.80 1.52 3.41
CA GLU A 2 -0.73 0.55 3.62
C GLU A 2 -0.04 0.23 2.30
N ILE A 3 1.28 0.40 2.27
CA ILE A 3 2.14 0.06 1.12
C ILE A 3 2.91 -1.20 1.51
N LYS A 4 2.81 -2.25 0.70
CA LYS A 4 3.45 -3.55 0.92
C LYS A 4 4.51 -3.83 -0.15
N GLY A 5 5.46 -4.70 0.16
CA GLY A 5 6.48 -5.16 -0.79
C GLY A 5 7.68 -4.23 -0.91
N THR A 6 7.77 -3.18 -0.09
CA THR A 6 8.91 -2.26 -0.07
C THR A 6 10.06 -2.83 0.76
N LEU A 7 11.26 -2.87 0.19
CA LEU A 7 12.48 -3.32 0.86
C LEU A 7 12.90 -2.35 1.97
N VAL A 8 13.46 -2.87 3.06
CA VAL A 8 14.00 -2.07 4.17
C VAL A 8 15.48 -1.78 3.94
N LYS A 9 15.87 -0.50 3.92
CA LYS A 9 17.29 -0.08 3.91
C LYS A 9 17.64 0.63 5.23
N LYS A 10 18.90 0.51 5.69
CA LYS A 10 19.37 1.08 6.98
C LYS A 10 19.21 2.61 7.06
N SER A 11 19.31 3.31 5.94
CA SER A 11 19.21 4.76 5.81
C SER A 11 18.12 5.16 4.82
N GLU A 12 16.96 4.52 4.91
CA GLU A 12 15.84 4.83 4.03
C GLU A 12 15.09 6.08 4.44
N ASN A 13 14.61 6.82 3.44
CA ASN A 13 13.67 7.90 3.61
C ASN A 13 12.33 7.48 2.98
N LEU A 14 11.29 7.37 3.81
CA LEU A 14 9.98 6.91 3.36
C LEU A 14 9.31 7.92 2.43
N TYR A 15 9.62 9.22 2.56
CA TYR A 15 9.12 10.25 1.64
C TYR A 15 9.66 10.05 0.23
N ASP A 16 10.94 9.70 0.10
CA ASP A 16 11.54 9.43 -1.20
C ASP A 16 10.85 8.21 -1.85
N ILE A 17 10.53 7.17 -1.09
CA ILE A 17 9.78 6.00 -1.60
C ILE A 17 8.41 6.44 -2.15
N VAL A 18 7.69 7.30 -1.42
CA VAL A 18 6.40 7.84 -1.86
C VAL A 18 6.57 8.68 -3.13
N ASP A 19 7.62 9.50 -3.22
CA ASP A 19 7.91 10.30 -4.42
C ASP A 19 8.23 9.44 -5.65
N HIS A 20 8.90 8.30 -5.47
CA HIS A 20 9.10 7.35 -6.57
C HIS A 20 7.77 6.73 -6.99
N ILE A 21 6.91 6.33 -6.04
CA ILE A 21 5.58 5.80 -6.35
C ILE A 21 4.73 6.85 -7.08
N ASN A 22 4.71 8.09 -6.60
CA ASN A 22 4.04 9.25 -7.22
C ASN A 22 4.38 9.36 -8.72
N LYS A 23 5.68 9.30 -9.05
CA LYS A 23 6.16 9.36 -10.45
C LYS A 23 5.64 8.20 -11.30
N VAL A 24 5.61 6.98 -10.74
CA VAL A 24 5.19 5.78 -11.47
C VAL A 24 3.68 5.76 -11.71
N ILE A 25 2.89 6.14 -10.70
CA ILE A 25 1.41 6.13 -10.80
C ILE A 25 0.81 7.45 -11.27
N GLN A 26 1.65 8.45 -11.56
CA GLN A 26 1.28 9.80 -12.01
C GLN A 26 0.37 10.54 -11.02
N CYS A 27 0.69 10.45 -9.72
CA CYS A 27 0.05 11.22 -8.66
C CYS A 27 0.99 12.28 -8.08
N SER A 28 0.44 13.28 -7.40
CA SER A 28 1.17 14.42 -6.85
C SER A 28 0.93 14.60 -5.35
N ILE A 29 1.28 13.60 -4.54
CA ILE A 29 1.31 13.76 -3.08
C ILE A 29 2.58 14.52 -2.70
N ARG A 30 2.46 15.67 -2.04
CA ARG A 30 3.62 16.39 -1.48
C ARG A 30 3.89 15.90 -0.06
N LYS A 31 5.11 16.17 0.42
CA LYS A 31 5.51 15.89 1.80
C LYS A 31 4.55 16.51 2.83
N ASP A 32 4.08 17.73 2.58
CA ASP A 32 3.16 18.46 3.47
C ASP A 32 1.74 17.86 3.48
N ASP A 33 1.39 17.05 2.49
CA ASP A 33 0.10 16.37 2.44
C ASP A 33 0.12 15.09 3.31
N ILE A 34 1.29 14.65 3.77
CA ILE A 34 1.50 13.45 4.60
C ILE A 34 1.49 13.85 6.08
N ASN A 35 0.44 13.44 6.78
CA ASN A 35 0.33 13.61 8.23
C ASN A 35 1.34 12.74 8.98
N TYR A 36 1.44 11.47 8.58
CA TYR A 36 2.25 10.48 9.27
C TYR A 36 2.70 9.37 8.32
N ILE A 37 3.95 8.94 8.43
CA ILE A 37 4.48 7.82 7.67
C ILE A 37 5.44 7.00 8.52
N THR A 38 5.28 5.68 8.53
CA THR A 38 6.12 4.78 9.32
C THR A 38 6.17 3.37 8.74
N ARG A 39 7.15 2.58 9.15
CA ARG A 39 7.16 1.12 8.92
C ARG A 39 6.34 0.42 10.00
N VAL A 40 5.60 -0.62 9.62
CA VAL A 40 4.95 -1.52 10.57
C VAL A 40 6.01 -2.33 11.30
N PRO A 41 6.07 -2.29 12.64
CA PRO A 41 6.95 -3.16 13.41
C PRO A 41 6.59 -4.63 13.15
N SER A 42 7.59 -5.46 12.87
CA SER A 42 7.45 -6.91 12.82
C SER A 42 8.47 -7.52 13.77
N LEU A 43 8.04 -8.53 14.52
CA LEU A 43 8.90 -9.32 15.42
C LEU A 43 9.90 -10.17 14.62
N LYS A 44 9.60 -10.44 13.35
CA LYS A 44 10.50 -11.13 12.44
C LYS A 44 11.42 -10.12 11.76
N ALA A 45 12.69 -10.48 11.61
CA ALA A 45 13.63 -9.74 10.77
C ALA A 45 13.29 -9.96 9.28
N GLU A 46 12.18 -9.36 8.84
CA GLU A 46 11.75 -9.38 7.45
C GLU A 46 12.50 -8.31 6.66
N SER A 47 13.04 -8.69 5.50
CA SER A 47 13.65 -7.77 4.52
C SER A 47 12.63 -6.82 3.88
N GLN A 48 11.34 -7.17 3.97
CA GLN A 48 10.21 -6.39 3.49
C GLN A 48 9.25 -6.10 4.64
N LYS A 49 9.16 -4.83 5.05
CA LYS A 49 8.18 -4.38 6.04
C LYS A 49 7.15 -3.48 5.37
N SER A 50 5.89 -3.57 5.77
CA SER A 50 4.87 -2.67 5.20
C SER A 50 5.07 -1.24 5.71
N ILE A 51 4.72 -0.25 4.90
CA ILE A 51 4.66 1.17 5.29
C ILE A 51 3.21 1.53 5.56
N ILE A 52 2.93 2.19 6.67
CA ILE A 52 1.65 2.87 6.94
C ILE A 52 1.86 4.35 6.65
N MET A 53 0.98 4.92 5.84
CA MET A 53 0.96 6.35 5.51
C MET A 53 -0.44 6.92 5.76
N ALA A 54 -0.52 8.05 6.44
CA ALA A 54 -1.74 8.85 6.60
C ALA A 54 -1.55 10.18 5.87
N LEU A 55 -2.57 10.58 5.11
CA LEU A 55 -2.62 11.87 4.43
C LEU A 55 -3.60 12.78 5.15
N ASN A 56 -3.38 14.09 5.01
CA ASN A 56 -4.27 15.12 5.54
C ASN A 56 -5.62 15.14 4.82
N ASN A 57 -5.65 14.77 3.54
CA ASN A 57 -6.85 14.81 2.71
C ASN A 57 -7.31 13.39 2.32
N ARG A 58 -8.58 13.07 2.61
CA ARG A 58 -9.23 11.80 2.24
C ARG A 58 -9.25 11.59 0.73
N TYR A 59 -9.56 12.61 -0.06
CA TYR A 59 -9.64 12.53 -1.51
C TYR A 59 -8.29 12.20 -2.14
N CYS A 60 -7.21 12.84 -1.67
CA CYS A 60 -5.85 12.52 -2.12
C CYS A 60 -5.47 11.06 -1.82
N LYS A 61 -5.92 10.53 -0.67
CA LYS A 61 -5.72 9.11 -0.34
C LYS A 61 -6.46 8.21 -1.32
N GLU A 62 -7.72 8.50 -1.60
CA GLU A 62 -8.56 7.68 -2.47
C GLU A 62 -8.04 7.69 -3.91
N GLU A 63 -7.64 8.86 -4.42
CA GLU A 63 -7.02 9.03 -5.72
C GLU A 63 -5.72 8.23 -5.83
N PHE A 64 -4.81 8.37 -4.86
CA PHE A 64 -3.54 7.63 -4.85
C PHE A 64 -3.74 6.12 -4.83
N VAL A 65 -4.67 5.63 -4.00
CA VAL A 65 -5.00 4.19 -3.93
C VAL A 65 -5.65 3.70 -5.23
N ALA A 66 -6.52 4.50 -5.85
CA ALA A 66 -7.17 4.17 -7.11
C ALA A 66 -6.15 4.13 -8.27
N ALA A 67 -5.28 5.12 -8.37
CA ALA A 67 -4.21 5.19 -9.37
C ALA A 67 -3.26 4.00 -9.26
N ALA A 68 -2.80 3.67 -8.04
CA ALA A 68 -1.95 2.51 -7.81
C ALA A 68 -2.63 1.19 -8.20
N ARG A 69 -3.93 1.02 -7.91
CA ARG A 69 -4.70 -0.16 -8.33
C ARG A 69 -4.89 -0.23 -9.85
N LYS A 70 -5.08 0.90 -10.50
CA LYS A 70 -5.21 0.99 -11.96
C LYS A 70 -3.90 0.62 -12.66
N HIS A 71 -2.75 0.99 -12.08
CA HIS A 71 -1.44 0.66 -12.63
C HIS A 71 -1.13 -0.85 -12.63
N ARG A 72 -1.68 -1.61 -11.65
CA ARG A 72 -1.58 -3.08 -11.48
C ARG A 72 -0.18 -3.68 -11.30
N GLU A 73 0.87 -3.10 -11.88
CA GLU A 73 2.23 -3.64 -11.90
C GLU A 73 3.27 -2.68 -11.30
N LEU A 74 3.03 -2.19 -10.09
CA LEU A 74 4.09 -1.51 -9.35
C LEU A 74 5.18 -2.52 -8.99
N LYS A 75 6.36 -2.37 -9.58
CA LYS A 75 7.52 -3.23 -9.35
C LYS A 75 8.51 -2.56 -8.41
N VAL A 76 9.19 -3.38 -7.62
CA VAL A 76 10.27 -2.93 -6.74
C VAL A 76 11.39 -2.28 -7.55
N SER A 77 11.67 -2.76 -8.77
CA SER A 77 12.65 -2.14 -9.67
C SER A 77 12.32 -0.71 -10.08
N GLN A 78 11.03 -0.35 -10.21
CA GLN A 78 10.61 1.02 -10.53
C GLN A 78 10.87 2.01 -9.39
N LEU A 79 11.13 1.50 -8.18
CA LEU A 79 11.52 2.31 -7.02
C LEU A 79 13.04 2.36 -6.81
N GLY A 80 13.83 1.94 -7.81
CA GLY A 80 15.29 2.00 -7.77
C GLY A 80 15.95 0.89 -6.95
N TYR A 81 15.28 -0.25 -6.78
CA TYR A 81 15.84 -1.43 -6.15
C TYR A 81 16.26 -2.46 -7.22
N ALA A 82 17.35 -3.20 -7.00
CA ALA A 82 17.82 -4.23 -7.94
C ALA A 82 17.09 -5.58 -7.78
N ASP A 83 16.05 -5.63 -6.95
CA ASP A 83 15.37 -6.86 -6.55
C ASP A 83 14.09 -7.09 -7.37
N GLU A 84 13.69 -8.35 -7.48
CA GLU A 84 12.45 -8.75 -8.12
C GLU A 84 11.31 -8.76 -7.11
N GLY A 85 10.22 -8.07 -7.44
CA GLY A 85 9.06 -8.02 -6.56
C GLY A 85 8.03 -6.99 -6.96
N HIS A 86 6.88 -7.06 -6.31
CA HIS A 86 5.76 -6.16 -6.52
C HIS A 86 5.46 -5.34 -5.27
N VAL A 87 5.09 -4.09 -5.51
CA VAL A 87 4.62 -3.16 -4.49
C VAL A 87 3.11 -3.02 -4.59
N TYR A 88 2.43 -3.13 -3.45
CA TYR A 88 0.98 -3.06 -3.39
C TYR A 88 0.53 -1.94 -2.49
N VAL A 89 -0.30 -1.04 -3.03
CA VAL A 89 -0.94 0.03 -2.26
C VAL A 89 -2.38 -0.36 -1.92
N ASN A 90 -2.69 -0.39 -0.63
CA ASN A 90 -3.96 -0.84 -0.10
C ASN A 90 -4.51 0.09 0.98
N ASP A 91 -5.79 -0.11 1.30
CA ASP A 91 -6.34 0.48 2.51
C ASP A 91 -5.77 -0.23 3.74
N HIS A 92 -5.43 0.57 4.75
CA HIS A 92 -4.99 0.02 6.02
C HIS A 92 -6.22 -0.43 6.80
N LEU A 93 -6.30 -1.73 7.07
CA LEU A 93 -7.38 -2.36 7.83
C LEU A 93 -6.82 -2.87 9.15
N THR A 94 -7.66 -2.86 10.20
CA THR A 94 -7.34 -3.52 11.47
C THR A 94 -7.10 -5.02 11.25
N LEU A 95 -6.35 -5.66 12.16
CA LEU A 95 -6.08 -7.11 12.07
C LEU A 95 -7.37 -7.93 12.00
N PHE A 96 -8.36 -7.57 12.81
CA PHE A 96 -9.69 -8.18 12.78
C PHE A 96 -10.35 -8.04 11.41
N ASN A 97 -10.38 -6.83 10.83
CA ASN A 97 -10.99 -6.58 9.53
C ASN A 97 -10.23 -7.29 8.39
N LYS A 98 -8.90 -7.39 8.48
CA LYS A 98 -8.10 -8.19 7.53
C LYS A 98 -8.47 -9.67 7.59
N ALA A 99 -8.61 -10.23 8.79
CA ALA A 99 -9.00 -11.63 8.97
C ALA A 99 -10.43 -11.89 8.45
N LEU A 100 -11.37 -10.99 8.74
CA LEU A 100 -12.73 -11.04 8.24
C LEU A 100 -12.77 -10.98 6.71
N LEU A 101 -12.07 -10.01 6.10
CA LEU A 101 -11.98 -9.87 4.65
C LEU A 101 -11.38 -11.12 4.00
N LYS A 102 -10.36 -11.72 4.61
CA LYS A 102 -9.75 -12.97 4.13
C LYS A 102 -10.78 -14.10 4.12
N LYS A 103 -11.47 -14.34 5.24
CA LYS A 103 -12.51 -15.37 5.35
C LYS A 103 -13.64 -15.16 4.33
N ALA A 104 -14.07 -13.92 4.13
CA ALA A 104 -15.08 -13.58 3.13
C ALA A 104 -14.60 -13.92 1.70
N LYS A 105 -13.37 -13.55 1.34
CA LYS A 105 -12.74 -13.89 0.04
C LYS A 105 -12.62 -15.39 -0.19
N ASP A 106 -12.19 -16.13 0.83
CA ASP A 106 -12.04 -17.57 0.76
C ASP A 106 -13.40 -18.24 0.53
N LEU A 107 -14.44 -17.81 1.25
CA LEU A 107 -15.81 -18.31 1.07
C LEU A 107 -16.37 -18.00 -0.32
N ALA A 108 -16.16 -16.78 -0.81
CA ALA A 108 -16.65 -16.36 -2.12
C ALA A 108 -15.98 -17.14 -3.25
N LYS A 109 -14.68 -17.44 -3.12
CA LYS A 109 -13.95 -18.30 -4.07
C LYS A 109 -14.56 -19.70 -4.12
N THR A 110 -14.84 -20.31 -2.95
CA THR A 110 -15.43 -21.64 -2.86
C THR A 110 -16.85 -21.69 -3.41
N LYS A 111 -17.66 -20.66 -3.16
CA LYS A 111 -19.08 -20.58 -3.56
C LYS A 111 -19.31 -19.90 -4.91
N LYS A 112 -18.25 -19.52 -5.63
CA LYS A 112 -18.30 -18.74 -6.89
C LYS A 112 -19.15 -17.46 -6.77
N LEU A 113 -19.04 -16.77 -5.63
CA LEU A 113 -19.73 -15.50 -5.37
C LEU A 113 -18.82 -14.32 -5.73
N GLN A 114 -19.42 -13.21 -6.17
CA GLN A 114 -18.70 -11.95 -6.37
C GLN A 114 -18.72 -11.13 -5.08
N ILE A 115 -17.55 -10.65 -4.64
CA ILE A 115 -17.46 -9.70 -3.51
C ILE A 115 -17.40 -8.29 -4.06
N CYS A 116 -18.42 -7.49 -3.78
CA CYS A 116 -18.33 -6.04 -3.86
C CYS A 116 -17.80 -5.51 -2.52
N VAL A 117 -16.64 -4.85 -2.56
CA VAL A 117 -16.14 -4.09 -1.41
C VAL A 117 -16.42 -2.64 -1.71
N ASP A 118 -17.57 -2.14 -1.29
CA ASP A 118 -17.90 -0.72 -1.38
C ASP A 118 -17.06 0.04 -0.35
N LYS A 119 -16.35 1.07 -0.79
CA LYS A 119 -15.46 1.88 0.06
C LYS A 119 -15.99 3.29 0.26
N THR A 120 -17.24 3.52 -0.14
CA THR A 120 -17.90 4.82 -0.16
C THR A 120 -18.82 4.95 1.07
N LEU A 121 -18.22 5.03 2.26
CA LEU A 121 -18.82 5.59 3.47
C LEU A 121 -17.71 6.38 4.19
#